data_AF-A0A2D8PL86-F1
#
_entry.id   AF-A0A2D8PL86-F1
#
_cell.length_a   1.000
_cell.length_b   1.000
_cell.length_c   1.000
_cell.angle_alpha   90.00
_cell.angle_beta   90.00
_cell.angle_gamma   90.00
#
_symmetry.space_group_name_H-M   'P 1'
#
loop_
_entity.id
_entity.type
_entity.pdbx_description
1 polymer ?
#
loop_
_entity_poly.entity_id
_entity_poly.type
_entity_poly.pdbx_seq_one_letter_code
_entity_poly.pdbx_strand_id
1 'polypeptide(L)' 'MEAGIISSTAEQTCFRKAVAHLAQLGYTCNISPPVIINPGGSRFTTVVPQILVKFTSSVGGLAVRIGLTENSRPD' A
#
# COMPACT_ATOMS: atom_id res chain seq x y z
N MET A 1 5.72 18.80 17.50
CA MET A 1 4.49 18.89 16.69
C MET A 1 4.04 17.47 16.41
N GLU A 2 2.97 17.03 17.05
CA GLU A 2 2.45 15.67 16.95
C GLU A 2 1.90 15.41 15.54
N ALA A 3 2.34 14.32 14.93
CA ALA A 3 1.77 13.83 13.68
C ALA A 3 0.40 13.21 13.99
N GLY A 4 -0.66 13.97 13.73
CA GLY A 4 -2.04 13.49 13.84
C GLY A 4 -2.30 12.34 12.88
N ILE A 5 -2.73 11.20 13.41
CA ILE A 5 -3.13 10.02 12.64
C ILE A 5 -4.53 10.30 12.06
N ILE A 6 -4.59 10.81 10.83
CA ILE A 6 -5.86 11.01 10.12
C ILE A 6 -6.20 9.73 9.34
N SER A 7 -6.92 8.80 9.94
CA SER A 7 -7.32 7.53 9.29
C SER A 7 -8.25 7.79 8.09
N SER A 8 -7.71 7.87 6.87
CA SER A 8 -8.49 7.97 5.63
C SER A 8 -9.11 6.60 5.31
N THR A 9 -10.43 6.50 5.46
CA THR A 9 -11.21 5.27 5.37
C THR A 9 -11.24 4.67 3.95
N ALA A 10 -11.02 5.49 2.92
CA ALA A 10 -11.08 5.09 1.52
C ALA A 10 -9.84 4.29 1.06
N GLU A 11 -8.63 4.73 1.43
CA GLU A 11 -7.38 4.03 1.07
C GLU A 11 -7.32 2.64 1.73
N GLN A 12 -7.80 2.55 2.97
CA GLN A 12 -7.94 1.27 3.68
C GLN A 12 -8.94 0.30 3.02
N THR A 13 -9.89 0.80 2.22
CA THR A 13 -10.90 -0.04 1.58
C THR A 13 -10.34 -0.75 0.35
N CYS A 14 -9.57 -0.05 -0.48
CA CYS A 14 -8.92 -0.66 -1.65
C CYS A 14 -7.92 -1.74 -1.24
N PHE A 15 -7.08 -1.47 -0.24
CA PHE A 15 -6.11 -2.43 0.28
C PHE A 15 -6.79 -3.70 0.82
N ARG A 16 -7.84 -3.56 1.63
CA ARG A 16 -8.58 -4.70 2.19
C ARG A 16 -9.23 -5.59 1.13
N LYS A 17 -9.80 -4.99 0.07
CA LYS A 17 -10.36 -5.75 -1.05
C LYS A 17 -9.29 -6.54 -1.80
N ALA A 18 -8.13 -5.94 -2.03
CA ALA A 18 -7.01 -6.61 -2.68
C ALA A 18 -6.52 -7.82 -1.86
N VAL A 19 -6.34 -7.67 -0.55
CA VAL A 19 -5.93 -8.77 0.33
C VAL A 19 -6.98 -9.88 0.37
N ALA A 20 -8.26 -9.53 0.48
CA ALA A 20 -9.32 -10.54 0.47
C ALA A 20 -9.33 -11.35 -0.84
N HIS A 21 -9.08 -10.70 -1.98
CA HIS A 21 -8.99 -11.38 -3.26
C HIS A 21 -7.75 -12.28 -3.36
N LEU A 22 -6.60 -11.82 -2.88
CA LEU A 22 -5.39 -12.65 -2.80
C LEU A 22 -5.59 -13.88 -1.91
N ALA A 23 -6.28 -13.72 -0.78
CA ALA A 23 -6.60 -14.84 0.11
C ALA A 23 -7.51 -15.88 -0.55
N GLN A 24 -8.48 -15.45 -1.39
CA GLN A 24 -9.31 -16.37 -2.18
C GLN A 24 -8.49 -17.18 -3.19
N LEU A 25 -7.37 -16.64 -3.66
CA LEU A 25 -6.42 -17.32 -4.56
C LEU A 25 -5.37 -18.16 -3.80
N GLY A 26 -5.48 -18.28 -2.47
CA GLY A 26 -4.56 -19.05 -1.63
C GLY A 26 -3.33 -18.28 -1.15
N TYR A 27 -3.23 -16.98 -1.45
CA TYR A 27 -2.13 -16.13 -0.98
C TYR A 27 -2.51 -15.41 0.31
N THR A 28 -1.98 -15.88 1.44
CA THR A 28 -2.20 -15.21 2.72
C THR A 28 -1.27 -14.00 2.86
N CYS A 29 -1.85 -12.83 3.12
CA CYS A 29 -1.09 -11.60 3.35
C CYS A 29 -1.25 -11.15 4.80
N ASN A 30 -0.15 -10.81 5.46
CA ASN A 30 -0.20 -10.15 6.76
C ASN A 30 -0.50 -8.66 6.56
N ILE A 31 -1.47 -8.12 7.30
CA ILE A 31 -1.90 -6.73 7.18
C ILE A 31 -1.34 -5.91 8.35
N SER A 32 -0.55 -4.89 8.04
CA SER A 32 -0.16 -3.86 9.01
C SER A 32 -1.11 -2.66 8.96
N PRO A 33 -1.27 -1.90 10.07
CA PRO A 33 -2.00 -0.65 10.05
C PRO A 33 -1.40 0.35 9.05
N PRO A 34 -2.22 1.17 8.37
CA PRO A 34 -1.70 2.16 7.43
C PRO A 34 -0.89 3.24 8.15
N VAL A 35 0.19 3.67 7.51
CA VAL A 35 1.01 4.79 7.97
C VAL A 35 0.90 5.92 6.94
N ILE A 36 0.48 7.10 7.40
CA ILE A 36 0.37 8.30 6.57
C ILE A 36 1.61 9.15 6.81
N ILE A 37 2.26 9.56 5.72
CA ILE A 37 3.50 10.34 5.76
C ILE A 37 3.23 11.69 5.08
N ASN A 38 3.39 12.76 5.85
CA ASN A 38 3.43 14.15 5.40
C ASN A 38 4.79 14.73 5.87
N PRO A 39 5.49 15.58 5.09
CA PRO A 39 5.01 16.42 3.98
C PRO A 39 5.37 15.91 2.57
N GLY A 40 4.84 16.56 1.54
CA GLY A 40 5.06 16.22 0.13
C GLY A 40 6.54 16.23 -0.26
N GLY A 41 6.96 15.24 -1.05
CA GLY A 41 8.36 15.05 -1.49
C GLY A 41 9.04 13.81 -0.93
N SER A 42 8.39 13.05 -0.04
CA SER A 42 8.91 11.79 0.48
C SER A 42 9.20 10.79 -0.63
N ARG A 43 10.45 10.31 -0.70
CA ARG A 43 10.86 9.25 -1.61
C ARG A 43 10.82 7.90 -0.90
N PHE A 44 9.92 7.04 -1.36
CA PHE A 44 9.89 5.65 -0.93
C PHE A 44 10.91 4.83 -1.72
N THR A 45 11.86 4.23 -1.01
CA THR A 45 12.80 3.24 -1.55
C THR A 45 12.40 1.86 -1.06
N THR A 46 12.26 0.94 -1.98
CA THR A 46 11.95 -0.47 -1.71
C THR A 46 12.96 -1.32 -2.46
N VAL A 47 13.39 -2.42 -1.84
CA VAL A 47 14.39 -3.35 -2.40
C VAL A 47 13.78 -4.49 -3.21
N VAL A 48 12.46 -4.46 -3.43
CA VAL A 48 11.69 -5.55 -4.03
C VAL A 48 11.13 -5.12 -5.39
N PRO A 49 10.89 -6.05 -6.33
CA PRO A 49 10.19 -5.73 -7.58
C PRO A 49 8.86 -5.00 -7.30
N GLN A 50 8.60 -3.93 -8.05
CA GLN A 50 7.42 -3.08 -7.83
C GLN A 50 6.53 -3.01 -9.06
N ILE A 51 5.23 -3.06 -8.82
CA ILE A 51 4.19 -2.66 -9.76
C ILE A 51 3.81 -1.21 -9.44
N LEU A 52 3.92 -0.32 -10.42
CA LEU A 52 3.52 1.08 -10.31
C LEU A 52 2.30 1.34 -11.20
N VAL A 53 1.19 1.71 -10.57
CA VAL A 53 -0.05 2.12 -11.27
C VAL A 53 -0.25 3.62 -11.05
N LYS A 54 -0.47 4.36 -12.14
CA LYS A 54 -0.72 5.80 -12.10
C LYS A 54 -2.13 6.09 -12.57
N PHE A 55 -2.87 6.80 -11.74
CA PHE A 55 -4.20 7.33 -12.03
C PHE A 55 -4.10 8.82 -12.26
N THR A 56 -4.86 9.34 -13.22
CA THR A 56 -4.98 10.77 -13.47
C THR A 56 -6.43 11.18 -13.29
N SER A 57 -6.65 12.34 -12.71
CA SER A 57 -7.96 12.92 -12.51
C SER A 57 -7.88 14.44 -12.64
N SER A 58 -9.03 15.11 -12.76
CA SER A 58 -9.11 16.57 -12.81
C SER A 58 -8.54 17.28 -11.58
N VAL A 59 -8.46 16.58 -10.43
CA VAL A 59 -7.90 17.12 -9.17
C VAL A 59 -6.41 16.82 -8.99
N GLY A 60 -5.83 15.96 -9.84
CA GLY A 60 -4.42 15.58 -9.76
C GLY A 60 -4.16 14.11 -10.08
N GLY A 61 -2.88 13.75 -10.06
CA GLY A 61 -2.43 12.37 -10.24
C GLY A 61 -2.30 11.61 -8.92
N LEU A 62 -2.67 10.33 -8.91
CA LEU A 62 -2.43 9.40 -7.81
C LEU A 62 -1.55 8.26 -8.31
N ALA A 63 -0.45 7.97 -7.62
CA ALA A 63 0.42 6.85 -7.92
C ALA A 63 0.32 5.80 -6.81
N VAL A 64 -0.04 4.56 -7.16
CA VAL A 64 -0.07 3.42 -6.25
C VAL A 64 1.10 2.51 -6.59
N ARG A 65 1.93 2.20 -5.59
CA ARG A 65 3.05 1.25 -5.72
C ARG A 65 2.76 0.01 -4.90
N ILE A 66 2.95 -1.16 -5.49
CA ILE A 66 2.76 -2.46 -4.87
C ILE A 66 4.07 -3.22 -4.99
N GLY A 67 4.67 -3.60 -3.86
CA GLY A 67 5.79 -4.54 -3.81
C GLY A 67 5.31 -5.84 -3.20
N LEU A 68 5.68 -6.96 -3.81
CA LEU A 68 5.40 -8.29 -3.29
C LEU A 68 6.72 -9.04 -3.10
N THR A 69 6.82 -9.72 -1.97
CA THR A 69 7.91 -10.67 -1.69
C THR A 69 7.31 -11.94 -1.16
N GLU A 70 7.79 -13.07 -1.66
CA GLU A 70 7.52 -14.34 -1.01
C GLU A 70 8.17 -14.32 0.38
N ASN A 71 7.38 -14.67 1.38
CA ASN A 71 7.91 -14.92 2.71
C ASN A 71 8.48 -16.34 2.68
N SER A 72 9.68 -16.50 2.12
CA SER A 72 10.42 -17.76 2.22
C SER A 72 10.82 -17.93 3.69
N ARG A 73 9.91 -18.47 4.51
CA ARG A 73 10.27 -18.99 5.82
C ARG A 73 11.28 -20.10 5.55
N PRO A 74 12.55 -19.98 5.96
CA PRO A 74 13.46 -21.12 5.87
C PRO A 74 12.88 -22.22 6.76
N ASP A 75 12.68 -23.41 6.17
CA ASP A 75 12.36 -24.65 6.89
C ASP A 75 13.47 -25.00 7.91
#